data_AF-A0A924K084-F1
#
_entry.id   AF-A0A924K084-F1
#
_cell.length_a   1.000
_cell.length_b   1.000
_cell.length_c   1.000
_cell.angle_alpha   90.00
_cell.angle_beta   90.00
_cell.angle_gamma   90.00
#
_symmetry.space_group_name_H-M   'P 1'
#
loop_
_entity.id
_entity.type
_entity.pdbx_description
1 polymer ?
#
loop_
_entity_poly.entity_id
_entity_poly.type
_entity_poly.pdbx_seq_one_letter_code
_entity_poly.pdbx_strand_id
1 'polypeptide(L)'
;MRLPPGTPKSQDAALEQLWRQVCASRGTPAPDPAGLARFMEDLETHVREKLQSVLLLAARGREAPGELSLLSWAASCTRPALLERLATHGLAFTGAHLFACGLRLREQGWDMQHRIAQLAGNPADVDTLRALLPVKTVALGAPQAHPQEQSGPDSPEGRAVDKPFFPWPEDDEYGPPDGQAPGWEEEPMDDMPASNLSASLPVLPTRFARQRSEAFPNASGAASAGHSPGAPRLRLRLFGKAAAHTLEVTPHRRGGDFLGVHVVSIDSAPALGSGVGYAWERKLVIQLTPEEMPAVIATLMGLTPSVRFGHHGADRSKFVELRRQESGLVLVTGEHALSYAVPVPAGTACYVLDLFCRAMAMAAPGRSVADVLMLVKSAHGF
;
A
#
# COMPACT_ATOMS: atom_id res chain seq x y z
N MET A 1 9.93 -18.85 13.65
CA MET A 1 9.57 -20.08 12.91
C MET A 1 10.20 -20.03 11.53
N ARG A 2 11.18 -20.91 11.27
CA ARG A 2 11.63 -21.22 9.90
C ARG A 2 10.60 -22.16 9.29
N LEU A 3 10.18 -21.91 8.06
CA LEU A 3 9.35 -22.83 7.28
C LEU A 3 10.16 -24.12 6.99
N PRO A 4 9.53 -25.30 6.98
CA PRO A 4 10.18 -26.54 6.56
C PRO A 4 10.61 -26.45 5.08
N PRO A 5 11.67 -27.16 4.66
CA PRO A 5 12.17 -27.06 3.29
C PRO A 5 11.19 -27.75 2.32
N GLY A 6 10.32 -26.96 1.71
CA GLY A 6 9.50 -27.38 0.56
C GLY A 6 10.29 -27.36 -0.75
N THR A 7 9.74 -27.92 -1.82
CA THR A 7 10.31 -27.78 -3.17
C THR A 7 10.36 -26.30 -3.59
N PRO A 8 11.26 -25.88 -4.50
CA PRO A 8 11.38 -24.47 -4.92
C PRO A 8 10.04 -23.84 -5.34
N LYS A 9 9.22 -24.59 -6.11
CA LYS A 9 7.87 -24.18 -6.52
C LYS A 9 6.90 -23.98 -5.33
N SER A 10 7.02 -24.80 -4.30
CA SER A 10 6.20 -24.69 -3.07
C SER A 10 6.61 -23.46 -2.25
N GLN A 11 7.91 -23.15 -2.21
CA GLN A 11 8.42 -21.95 -1.55
C GLN A 11 8.02 -20.66 -2.28
N ASP A 12 8.03 -20.67 -3.62
CA ASP A 12 7.55 -19.56 -4.45
C ASP A 12 6.08 -19.28 -4.19
N ALA A 13 5.22 -20.31 -4.23
CA ALA A 13 3.80 -20.15 -3.96
C ALA A 13 3.52 -19.58 -2.55
N ALA A 14 4.26 -20.04 -1.54
CA ALA A 14 4.14 -19.51 -0.18
C ALA A 14 4.60 -18.04 -0.09
N LEU A 15 5.66 -17.67 -0.80
CA LEU A 15 6.16 -16.30 -0.81
C LEU A 15 5.21 -15.35 -1.56
N GLU A 16 4.64 -15.80 -2.68
CA GLU A 16 3.61 -15.05 -3.42
C GLU A 16 2.37 -14.80 -2.57
N GLN A 17 1.89 -15.83 -1.86
CA GLN A 17 0.76 -15.70 -0.95
C GLN A 17 1.07 -14.71 0.18
N LEU A 18 2.24 -14.82 0.80
CA LEU A 18 2.71 -13.88 1.81
C LEU A 18 2.75 -12.45 1.27
N TRP A 19 3.26 -12.27 0.04
CA TRP A 19 3.33 -10.96 -0.59
C TRP A 19 1.94 -10.35 -0.78
N ARG A 20 0.98 -11.12 -1.32
CA ARG A 20 -0.42 -10.64 -1.47
C ARG A 20 -1.05 -10.26 -0.13
N GLN A 21 -0.81 -11.05 0.92
CA GLN A 21 -1.29 -10.76 2.28
C GLN A 21 -0.68 -9.46 2.83
N VAL A 22 0.63 -9.27 2.64
CA VAL A 22 1.33 -8.05 3.03
C VAL A 22 0.80 -6.84 2.26
N CYS A 23 0.57 -6.96 0.94
CA CYS A 23 -0.02 -5.88 0.15
C CYS A 23 -1.42 -5.50 0.62
N ALA A 24 -2.26 -6.49 0.91
CA ALA A 24 -3.61 -6.26 1.44
C ALA A 24 -3.59 -5.56 2.82
N SER A 25 -2.69 -5.99 3.71
CA SER A 25 -2.60 -5.46 5.09
C SER A 25 -1.87 -4.12 5.20
N ARG A 26 -0.83 -3.89 4.38
CA ARG A 26 0.02 -2.70 4.40
C ARG A 26 -0.37 -1.66 3.36
N GLY A 27 -1.31 -1.98 2.47
CA GLY A 27 -1.75 -1.07 1.42
C GLY A 27 -0.70 -0.77 0.36
N THR A 28 0.29 -1.65 0.18
CA THR A 28 1.27 -1.55 -0.91
C THR A 28 0.71 -2.16 -2.20
N PRO A 29 1.18 -1.72 -3.39
CA PRO A 29 0.77 -2.32 -4.65
C PRO A 29 1.04 -3.83 -4.67
N ALA A 30 0.07 -4.60 -5.17
CA ALA A 30 0.27 -6.02 -5.41
C ALA A 30 1.19 -6.24 -6.64
N PRO A 31 2.00 -7.32 -6.65
CA PRO A 31 2.72 -7.71 -7.85
C PRO A 31 1.74 -8.07 -8.98
N ASP A 32 2.13 -7.73 -10.21
CA ASP A 32 1.38 -8.01 -11.42
C ASP A 32 1.49 -9.50 -11.78
N PRO A 33 0.38 -10.23 -11.89
CA PRO A 33 0.41 -11.65 -12.17
C PRO A 33 1.06 -11.98 -13.52
N ALA A 34 1.05 -11.06 -14.49
CA ALA A 34 1.63 -11.29 -15.81
C ALA A 34 3.17 -11.41 -15.78
N GLY A 35 3.83 -10.73 -14.84
CA GLY A 35 5.28 -10.77 -14.71
C GLY A 35 5.80 -11.47 -13.45
N LEU A 36 4.93 -11.81 -12.50
CA LEU A 36 5.32 -12.35 -11.20
C LEU A 36 6.08 -13.69 -11.31
N ALA A 37 5.59 -14.65 -12.11
CA ALA A 37 6.22 -15.96 -12.22
C ALA A 37 7.67 -15.85 -12.70
N ARG A 38 7.90 -15.09 -13.77
CA ARG A 38 9.24 -14.85 -14.32
C ARG A 38 10.11 -14.03 -13.37
N PHE A 39 9.52 -13.04 -12.70
CA PHE A 39 10.21 -12.26 -11.67
C PHE A 39 10.75 -13.17 -10.57
N MET A 40 9.93 -14.08 -10.04
CA MET A 40 10.34 -15.01 -8.99
C MET A 40 11.43 -15.98 -9.47
N GLU A 41 11.28 -16.53 -10.67
CA GLU A 41 12.25 -17.44 -11.28
C GLU A 41 13.64 -16.79 -11.45
N ASP A 42 13.68 -15.54 -11.93
CA ASP A 42 14.91 -14.82 -12.23
C ASP A 42 15.58 -14.16 -10.99
N LEU A 43 14.97 -14.25 -9.79
CA LEU A 43 15.54 -13.65 -8.57
C LEU A 43 16.79 -14.41 -8.09
N GLU A 44 17.91 -13.71 -8.02
CA GLU A 44 19.11 -14.20 -7.34
C GLU A 44 18.85 -14.51 -5.86
N THR A 45 19.50 -15.54 -5.32
CA THR A 45 19.24 -16.08 -3.98
C THR A 45 19.26 -15.00 -2.89
N HIS A 46 20.25 -14.12 -2.89
CA HIS A 46 20.39 -13.07 -1.88
C HIS A 46 19.32 -11.97 -2.01
N VAL A 47 18.89 -11.66 -3.24
CA VAL A 47 17.83 -10.68 -3.53
C VAL A 47 16.48 -11.23 -3.08
N ARG A 48 16.24 -12.53 -3.34
CA ARG A 48 15.07 -13.28 -2.87
C ARG A 48 15.00 -13.32 -1.35
N GLU A 49 16.10 -13.64 -0.68
CA GLU A 49 16.18 -13.63 0.79
C GLU A 49 15.87 -12.24 1.37
N LYS A 50 16.35 -11.18 0.72
CA LYS A 50 16.03 -9.80 1.13
C LYS A 50 14.54 -9.51 0.97
N LEU A 51 13.93 -9.85 -0.17
CA LEU A 51 12.49 -9.68 -0.40
C LEU A 51 11.66 -10.47 0.63
N GLN A 52 12.02 -11.74 0.87
CA GLN A 52 11.34 -12.59 1.85
C GLN A 52 11.48 -12.05 3.26
N SER A 53 12.67 -11.60 3.66
CA SER A 53 12.90 -10.99 4.97
C SER A 53 12.00 -9.78 5.19
N VAL A 54 11.94 -8.89 4.19
CA VAL A 54 11.09 -7.69 4.25
C VAL A 54 9.61 -8.05 4.31
N LEU A 55 9.16 -9.03 3.54
CA LEU A 55 7.78 -9.53 3.59
C LEU A 55 7.42 -10.12 4.95
N LEU A 56 8.32 -10.90 5.56
CA LEU A 56 8.11 -11.48 6.88
C LEU A 56 8.08 -10.42 7.99
N LEU A 57 8.92 -9.39 7.89
CA LEU A 57 8.90 -8.25 8.82
C LEU A 57 7.61 -7.45 8.66
N ALA A 58 7.22 -7.16 7.42
CA ALA A 58 5.99 -6.44 7.09
C ALA A 58 4.73 -7.21 7.53
N ALA A 59 4.71 -8.54 7.38
CA ALA A 59 3.60 -9.36 7.88
C ALA A 59 3.44 -9.23 9.41
N ARG A 60 4.53 -8.98 10.14
CA ARG A 60 4.55 -8.82 11.60
C ARG A 60 4.45 -7.37 12.07
N GLY A 61 4.42 -6.39 11.17
CA GLY A 61 4.42 -4.97 11.54
C GLY A 61 5.74 -4.50 12.13
N ARG A 62 6.84 -5.13 11.74
CA ARG A 62 8.21 -4.84 12.22
C ARG A 62 9.13 -4.36 11.10
N GLU A 63 8.55 -3.96 9.97
CA GLU A 63 9.28 -3.41 8.84
C GLU A 63 9.98 -2.08 9.20
N ALA A 64 11.19 -1.90 8.70
CA ALA A 64 11.94 -0.65 8.88
C ALA A 64 11.41 0.46 7.96
N PRO A 65 11.67 1.75 8.27
CA PRO A 65 11.34 2.86 7.38
C PRO A 65 11.88 2.64 5.97
N GLY A 66 11.02 2.78 4.95
CA GLY A 66 11.38 2.57 3.55
C GLY A 66 11.29 1.11 3.07
N GLU A 67 11.03 0.13 3.93
CA GLU A 67 10.83 -1.25 3.48
C GLU A 67 9.50 -1.44 2.74
N LEU A 68 8.45 -0.69 3.10
CA LEU A 68 7.20 -0.68 2.32
C LEU A 68 7.39 -0.06 0.92
N SER A 69 8.26 0.95 0.76
CA SER A 69 8.59 1.46 -0.57
C SER A 69 9.43 0.47 -1.37
N LEU A 70 10.17 -0.44 -0.71
CA LEU A 70 10.84 -1.55 -1.39
C LEU A 70 9.85 -2.56 -1.93
N LEU A 71 8.80 -2.90 -1.17
CA LEU A 71 7.74 -3.77 -1.67
C LEU A 71 6.96 -3.13 -2.82
N SER A 72 6.69 -1.82 -2.75
CA SER A 72 6.10 -1.06 -3.86
C SER A 72 6.98 -1.08 -5.11
N TRP A 73 8.29 -0.94 -4.92
CA TRP A 73 9.27 -1.02 -6.01
C TRP A 73 9.34 -2.42 -6.62
N ALA A 74 9.41 -3.47 -5.79
CA ALA A 74 9.40 -4.86 -6.23
C ALA A 74 8.14 -5.17 -7.05
N ALA A 75 6.97 -4.72 -6.59
CA ALA A 75 5.72 -4.88 -7.32
C ALA A 75 5.74 -4.12 -8.65
N SER A 76 6.35 -2.95 -8.71
CA SER A 76 6.51 -2.20 -9.97
C SER A 76 7.38 -2.96 -10.99
N CYS A 77 8.42 -3.67 -10.53
CA CYS A 77 9.31 -4.47 -11.38
C CYS A 77 8.63 -5.68 -12.03
N THR A 78 7.47 -6.10 -11.52
CA THR A 78 6.67 -7.18 -12.13
C THR A 78 5.80 -6.70 -13.30
N ARG A 79 5.68 -5.38 -13.54
CA ARG A 79 4.79 -4.82 -14.56
C ARG A 79 5.48 -4.73 -15.93
N PRO A 80 4.92 -5.32 -16.99
CA PRO A 80 5.49 -5.22 -18.35
C PRO A 80 5.65 -3.78 -18.83
N ALA A 81 4.67 -2.92 -18.55
CA ALA A 81 4.68 -1.50 -18.96
C ALA A 81 5.90 -0.71 -18.43
N LEU A 82 6.41 -1.07 -17.24
CA LEU A 82 7.63 -0.45 -16.70
C LEU A 82 8.85 -0.82 -17.54
N LEU A 83 8.97 -2.10 -17.91
CA LEU A 83 10.09 -2.62 -18.69
C LEU A 83 10.06 -2.11 -20.12
N GLU A 84 8.87 -2.03 -20.73
CA GLU A 84 8.66 -1.43 -22.06
C GLU A 84 9.10 0.03 -22.09
N ARG A 85 8.75 0.82 -21.05
CA ARG A 85 9.20 2.21 -20.93
C ARG A 85 10.72 2.32 -20.76
N LEU A 86 11.37 1.41 -20.06
CA LEU A 86 12.84 1.41 -19.99
C LEU A 86 13.45 1.05 -21.35
N ALA A 87 12.83 0.14 -22.09
CA ALA A 87 13.27 -0.26 -23.42
C ALA A 87 13.21 0.91 -24.43
N THR A 88 12.27 1.85 -24.31
CA THR A 88 12.25 3.06 -25.17
C THR A 88 13.48 3.96 -24.96
N HIS A 89 14.20 3.82 -23.85
CA HIS A 89 15.47 4.49 -23.57
C HIS A 89 16.70 3.61 -23.85
N GLY A 90 16.52 2.46 -24.50
CA GLY A 90 17.58 1.50 -24.80
C GLY A 90 18.06 0.71 -23.57
N LEU A 91 17.25 0.65 -22.50
CA LEU A 91 17.58 -0.06 -21.27
C LEU A 91 16.81 -1.39 -21.22
N ALA A 92 17.49 -2.50 -21.51
CA ALA A 92 16.89 -3.84 -21.54
C ALA A 92 17.09 -4.58 -20.21
N PHE A 93 16.15 -4.43 -19.28
CA PHE A 93 16.15 -5.13 -17.98
C PHE A 93 15.11 -6.24 -17.92
N THR A 94 15.41 -7.31 -17.18
CA THR A 94 14.37 -8.17 -16.59
C THR A 94 13.84 -7.53 -15.31
N GLY A 95 12.63 -7.90 -14.87
CA GLY A 95 12.07 -7.41 -13.61
C GLY A 95 12.96 -7.72 -12.40
N ALA A 96 13.52 -8.92 -12.33
CA ALA A 96 14.41 -9.33 -11.24
C ALA A 96 15.73 -8.54 -11.24
N HIS A 97 16.35 -8.36 -12.42
CA HIS A 97 17.58 -7.57 -12.56
C HIS A 97 17.33 -6.11 -12.17
N LEU A 98 16.24 -5.51 -12.65
CA LEU A 98 15.86 -4.14 -12.31
C LEU A 98 15.65 -3.98 -10.80
N PHE A 99 15.02 -4.95 -10.15
CA PHE A 99 14.84 -4.95 -8.70
C PHE A 99 16.18 -5.04 -7.95
N ALA A 100 17.08 -5.92 -8.37
CA ALA A 100 18.42 -6.05 -7.81
C ALA A 100 19.25 -4.76 -7.96
N CYS A 101 19.22 -4.13 -9.14
CA CYS A 101 19.83 -2.81 -9.34
C CYS A 101 19.22 -1.76 -8.41
N GLY A 102 17.90 -1.79 -8.24
CA GLY A 102 17.20 -0.88 -7.33
C GLY A 102 17.62 -1.05 -5.87
N LEU A 103 17.92 -2.26 -5.41
CA LEU A 103 18.48 -2.47 -4.07
C LEU A 103 19.81 -1.73 -3.89
N ARG A 104 20.73 -1.89 -4.86
CA ARG A 104 22.07 -1.25 -4.82
C ARG A 104 21.98 0.28 -4.91
N LEU A 105 21.15 0.80 -5.80
CA LEU A 105 21.00 2.24 -6.00
C LEU A 105 20.35 2.91 -4.78
N ARG A 106 19.44 2.23 -4.09
CA ARG A 106 18.82 2.75 -2.87
C ARG A 106 19.79 2.95 -1.72
N GLU A 107 20.83 2.12 -1.61
CA GLU A 107 21.93 2.34 -0.66
C GLU A 107 22.69 3.64 -0.95
N GLN A 108 22.64 4.11 -2.20
CA GLN A 108 23.20 5.39 -2.65
C GLN A 108 22.17 6.53 -2.61
N GLY A 109 21.03 6.33 -1.95
CA GLY A 109 19.98 7.34 -1.78
C GLY A 109 19.06 7.53 -2.99
N TRP A 110 19.07 6.61 -3.96
CA TRP A 110 18.13 6.68 -5.07
C TRP A 110 16.70 6.32 -4.65
N ASP A 111 15.74 7.20 -4.97
CA ASP A 111 14.34 6.80 -5.09
C ASP A 111 14.08 6.28 -6.51
N MET A 112 14.03 4.96 -6.66
CA MET A 112 13.85 4.30 -7.96
C MET A 112 12.56 4.71 -8.65
N GLN A 113 11.46 4.84 -7.91
CA GLN A 113 10.15 5.10 -8.49
C GLN A 113 10.08 6.55 -9.01
N HIS A 114 10.62 7.49 -8.25
CA HIS A 114 10.72 8.89 -8.65
C HIS A 114 11.69 9.09 -9.82
N ARG A 115 12.91 8.56 -9.75
CA ARG A 115 13.93 8.77 -10.80
C ARG A 115 13.53 8.14 -12.13
N ILE A 116 12.93 6.96 -12.11
CA ILE A 116 12.43 6.34 -13.34
C ILE A 116 11.29 7.14 -13.98
N ALA A 117 10.41 7.75 -13.17
CA ALA A 117 9.35 8.61 -13.70
C ALA A 117 9.88 9.85 -14.41
N GLN A 118 11.10 10.29 -14.09
CA GLN A 118 11.74 11.48 -14.64
C GLN A 118 12.87 11.18 -15.65
N LEU A 119 13.00 9.94 -16.14
CA LEU A 119 14.09 9.53 -17.04
C LEU A 119 14.19 10.39 -18.31
N ALA A 120 13.06 10.83 -18.87
CA ALA A 120 13.05 11.67 -20.07
C ALA A 120 13.74 13.03 -19.86
N GLY A 121 13.72 13.56 -18.64
CA GLY A 121 14.35 14.83 -18.28
C GLY A 121 15.77 14.70 -17.71
N ASN A 122 16.23 13.48 -17.42
CA ASN A 122 17.48 13.21 -16.70
C ASN A 122 18.36 12.19 -17.45
N PRO A 123 19.11 12.61 -18.49
CA PRO A 123 19.95 11.69 -19.26
C PRO A 123 21.05 11.01 -18.42
N ALA A 124 21.55 11.67 -17.37
CA ALA A 124 22.52 11.08 -16.45
C ALA A 124 21.97 9.87 -15.68
N ASP A 125 20.66 9.84 -15.41
CA ASP A 125 20.01 8.68 -14.78
C ASP A 125 19.93 7.50 -15.75
N VAL A 126 19.68 7.77 -17.05
CA VAL A 126 19.73 6.76 -18.11
C VAL A 126 21.13 6.15 -18.19
N ASP A 127 22.18 6.98 -18.15
CA ASP A 127 23.56 6.51 -18.21
C ASP A 127 23.94 5.66 -16.98
N THR A 128 23.48 6.08 -15.80
CA THR A 128 23.67 5.32 -14.55
C THR A 128 23.01 3.94 -14.64
N LEU A 129 21.76 3.88 -15.12
CA LEU A 129 21.06 2.61 -15.34
C LEU A 129 21.73 1.77 -16.43
N ARG A 130 22.20 2.40 -17.51
CA ARG A 130 22.89 1.70 -18.62
C ARG A 130 24.17 1.02 -18.13
N ALA A 131 24.92 1.67 -17.25
CA ALA A 131 26.13 1.09 -16.65
C ALA A 131 25.84 -0.13 -15.75
N LEU A 132 24.60 -0.29 -15.30
CA LEU A 132 24.15 -1.41 -14.45
C LEU A 132 23.46 -2.54 -15.24
N LEU A 133 23.31 -2.38 -16.56
CA LEU A 133 22.82 -3.47 -17.41
C LEU A 133 23.77 -4.66 -17.32
N PRO A 134 23.25 -5.89 -17.37
CA PRO A 134 24.09 -7.06 -17.42
C PRO A 134 24.94 -6.95 -18.68
N VAL A 135 26.27 -6.95 -18.53
CA VAL A 135 27.16 -7.15 -19.67
C VAL A 135 26.77 -8.51 -20.24
N LYS A 136 26.24 -8.53 -21.47
CA LYS A 136 26.16 -9.79 -22.21
C LYS A 136 27.59 -10.29 -22.29
N THR A 137 27.94 -11.29 -21.48
CA THR A 137 29.01 -12.21 -21.81
C THR A 137 28.57 -12.88 -23.10
N VAL A 138 28.90 -12.24 -24.22
CA VAL A 138 29.08 -12.95 -25.47
C VAL A 138 30.20 -13.92 -25.16
N ALA A 139 29.83 -15.15 -24.79
CA ALA A 139 30.73 -16.26 -24.97
C ALA A 139 31.11 -16.21 -26.46
N LEU A 140 32.32 -15.72 -26.74
CA LEU A 140 32.93 -15.87 -28.05
C LEU A 140 32.87 -17.36 -28.36
N GLY A 141 31.99 -17.71 -29.30
CA GLY A 141 31.92 -19.05 -29.84
C GLY A 141 33.30 -19.41 -30.39
N ALA A 142 33.93 -20.43 -29.82
CA ALA A 142 34.88 -21.20 -30.58
C ALA A 142 34.10 -21.90 -31.70
N PRO A 143 34.48 -21.75 -32.98
CA PRO A 143 33.83 -22.46 -34.06
C PRO A 143 34.26 -23.92 -34.01
N GLN A 144 33.39 -24.80 -33.52
CA GLN A 144 33.54 -26.23 -33.80
C GLN A 144 32.76 -26.57 -35.06
N ALA A 145 33.54 -26.78 -36.11
CA ALA A 145 33.13 -27.33 -37.38
C ALA A 145 32.51 -28.73 -37.19
N HIS A 146 31.30 -28.93 -37.72
CA HIS A 146 30.81 -30.26 -38.06
C HIS A 146 31.00 -30.47 -39.57
N PRO A 147 31.55 -31.61 -40.02
CA PRO A 147 31.82 -31.85 -41.43
C PRO A 147 30.54 -32.12 -42.22
N GLN A 148 30.55 -31.67 -43.47
CA GLN A 148 29.60 -32.03 -44.52
C GLN A 148 29.57 -33.54 -44.75
N GLU A 149 28.36 -34.10 -44.86
CA GLU A 149 28.09 -35.19 -45.80
C GLU A 149 26.87 -34.81 -46.63
N GLN A 150 27.10 -34.75 -47.94
CA GLN A 150 26.11 -34.51 -48.98
C GLN A 150 25.53 -35.84 -49.46
N SER A 151 24.21 -35.89 -49.66
CA SER A 151 23.58 -36.61 -50.78
C SER A 151 22.07 -36.35 -50.79
N GLY A 152 21.55 -35.75 -51.87
CA GLY A 152 20.11 -35.74 -52.20
C GLY A 152 19.78 -36.87 -53.19
N PRO A 153 18.71 -36.79 -54.01
CA PRO A 153 17.49 -35.97 -53.94
C PRO A 153 16.20 -36.83 -54.10
N ASP A 154 15.00 -36.27 -53.82
CA ASP A 154 13.78 -36.43 -54.65
C ASP A 154 12.53 -35.76 -54.00
N SER A 155 11.71 -35.12 -54.83
CA SER A 155 10.30 -34.73 -54.59
C SER A 155 9.38 -35.76 -55.30
N PRO A 156 8.00 -35.72 -55.30
CA PRO A 156 7.06 -34.65 -54.88
C PRO A 156 5.70 -35.13 -54.23
N GLU A 157 4.76 -34.17 -54.05
CA GLU A 157 3.27 -34.31 -53.87
C GLU A 157 2.74 -34.92 -52.52
N GLY A 158 1.62 -34.52 -51.89
CA GLY A 158 0.51 -33.57 -52.12
C GLY A 158 -0.60 -33.76 -51.05
N ARG A 159 -1.58 -32.82 -51.00
CA ARG A 159 -2.88 -32.78 -50.24
C ARG A 159 -2.82 -32.65 -48.69
N ALA A 160 -3.38 -31.63 -48.00
CA ALA A 160 -4.68 -30.92 -47.99
C ALA A 160 -5.61 -31.38 -46.85
N VAL A 161 -6.30 -30.39 -46.21
CA VAL A 161 -7.55 -30.51 -45.39
C VAL A 161 -7.32 -31.01 -43.93
N ASP A 162 -7.87 -30.50 -42.81
CA ASP A 162 -8.90 -29.52 -42.45
C ASP A 162 -8.71 -29.04 -40.98
N LYS A 163 -9.27 -27.86 -40.65
CA LYS A 163 -9.75 -27.44 -39.31
C LYS A 163 -11.30 -27.64 -39.31
N PRO A 164 -12.08 -27.47 -38.22
CA PRO A 164 -11.81 -27.31 -36.78
C PRO A 164 -12.78 -28.15 -35.88
N PHE A 165 -12.81 -27.84 -34.57
CA PHE A 165 -14.02 -27.65 -33.72
C PHE A 165 -14.17 -28.55 -32.48
N PHE A 166 -14.53 -27.90 -31.37
CA PHE A 166 -14.76 -28.40 -30.01
C PHE A 166 -16.01 -29.30 -29.89
N PRO A 167 -16.06 -30.15 -28.86
CA PRO A 167 -17.21 -30.11 -27.97
C PRO A 167 -16.87 -30.30 -26.47
N TRP A 168 -17.59 -29.58 -25.61
CA TRP A 168 -17.81 -29.95 -24.20
C TRP A 168 -18.95 -30.98 -24.14
N PRO A 169 -18.97 -31.94 -23.20
CA PRO A 169 -20.18 -32.70 -22.86
C PRO A 169 -20.85 -32.17 -21.58
N GLU A 170 -22.19 -32.06 -21.64
CA GLU A 170 -23.12 -31.98 -20.50
C GLU A 170 -23.57 -33.40 -20.07
N ASP A 171 -23.74 -33.54 -18.76
CA ASP A 171 -24.71 -34.32 -17.95
C ASP A 171 -25.13 -35.77 -18.26
N ASP A 172 -25.13 -36.59 -17.19
CA ASP A 172 -26.23 -37.46 -16.71
C ASP A 172 -25.76 -38.14 -15.40
N GLU A 173 -26.26 -37.74 -14.22
CA GLU A 173 -27.43 -38.28 -13.52
C GLU A 173 -27.14 -39.57 -12.70
N TYR A 174 -26.94 -39.42 -11.38
CA TYR A 174 -27.34 -40.39 -10.34
C TYR A 174 -27.22 -39.75 -8.93
N GLY A 175 -28.28 -39.84 -8.14
CA GLY A 175 -28.26 -39.72 -6.68
C GLY A 175 -29.47 -40.46 -6.10
N PRO A 176 -29.73 -40.46 -4.78
CA PRO A 176 -28.86 -40.50 -3.60
C PRO A 176 -29.21 -41.76 -2.74
N PRO A 177 -28.78 -41.96 -1.45
CA PRO A 177 -29.39 -41.26 -0.30
C PRO A 177 -28.51 -41.04 0.96
N ASP A 178 -28.99 -40.16 1.84
CA ASP A 178 -28.84 -40.04 3.31
C ASP A 178 -27.60 -40.56 4.07
N GLY A 179 -27.05 -39.70 4.94
CA GLY A 179 -26.42 -40.15 6.19
C GLY A 179 -25.19 -39.36 6.66
N GLN A 180 -25.32 -38.73 7.83
CA GLN A 180 -24.27 -38.32 8.78
C GLN A 180 -23.13 -37.39 8.33
N ALA A 181 -23.20 -36.14 8.79
CA ALA A 181 -22.01 -35.37 9.14
C ALA A 181 -21.39 -35.91 10.45
N PRO A 182 -20.06 -36.10 10.56
CA PRO A 182 -19.38 -36.20 11.85
C PRO A 182 -18.89 -34.82 12.30
N GLY A 183 -19.38 -34.41 13.47
CA GLY A 183 -18.83 -33.30 14.23
C GLY A 183 -17.43 -33.61 14.76
N TRP A 184 -16.65 -32.56 14.97
CA TRP A 184 -15.45 -32.61 15.78
C TRP A 184 -15.67 -31.59 16.90
N GLU A 185 -16.00 -32.16 18.06
CA GLU A 185 -16.09 -31.49 19.35
C GLU A 185 -14.72 -30.93 19.75
N GLU A 186 -14.78 -29.75 20.34
CA GLU A 186 -13.70 -29.14 21.13
C GLU A 186 -13.34 -30.05 22.30
N GLU A 187 -12.06 -30.18 22.61
CA GLU A 187 -11.63 -30.36 23.99
C GLU A 187 -10.34 -29.57 24.32
N PRO A 188 -10.17 -29.20 25.60
CA PRO A 188 -9.36 -28.06 26.04
C PRO A 188 -8.02 -28.49 26.64
N MET A 189 -7.04 -27.57 26.74
CA MET A 189 -6.15 -27.45 27.93
C MET A 189 -5.19 -26.25 27.81
N ASP A 190 -5.38 -25.31 28.72
CA ASP A 190 -4.43 -24.87 29.76
C ASP A 190 -2.93 -24.63 29.44
N ASP A 191 -2.60 -23.34 29.61
CA ASP A 191 -1.56 -22.77 30.47
C ASP A 191 -0.07 -22.66 30.04
N MET A 192 0.43 -21.44 30.27
CA MET A 192 1.83 -20.97 30.46
C MET A 192 2.69 -20.55 29.23
N PRO A 193 3.64 -19.60 29.40
CA PRO A 193 3.56 -18.32 30.13
C PRO A 193 4.04 -17.12 29.27
N ALA A 194 3.68 -15.92 29.73
CA ALA A 194 4.18 -14.65 29.21
C ALA A 194 5.64 -14.40 29.64
N SER A 195 6.51 -14.05 28.68
CA SER A 195 7.81 -13.45 28.96
C SER A 195 8.01 -12.21 28.10
N ASN A 196 7.92 -11.07 28.77
CA ASN A 196 8.43 -9.77 28.35
C ASN A 196 9.91 -9.88 27.94
N LEU A 197 10.31 -9.10 26.93
CA LEU A 197 11.53 -8.29 26.98
C LEU A 197 11.47 -7.23 25.86
N SER A 198 11.04 -6.05 26.29
CA SER A 198 11.17 -4.77 25.63
C SER A 198 12.64 -4.39 25.43
N ALA A 199 13.01 -4.02 24.20
CA ALA A 199 14.18 -3.19 23.92
C ALA A 199 13.77 -2.11 22.91
N SER A 200 13.40 -0.96 23.44
CA SER A 200 13.05 0.26 22.70
C SER A 200 14.30 0.95 22.16
N LEU A 201 14.28 1.33 20.88
CA LEU A 201 15.26 2.21 20.23
C LEU A 201 14.59 3.53 19.79
N PRO A 202 15.35 4.62 19.61
CA PRO A 202 14.90 5.97 19.94
C PRO A 202 14.07 6.63 18.83
N VAL A 203 12.97 7.28 19.23
CA VAL A 203 12.15 8.14 18.38
C VAL A 203 12.70 9.56 18.44
N LEU A 204 13.01 10.14 17.27
CA LEU A 204 13.38 11.55 17.19
C LEU A 204 12.17 12.44 17.58
N PRO A 205 12.32 13.33 18.56
CA PRO A 205 11.24 14.20 19.00
C PRO A 205 10.99 15.32 17.98
N THR A 206 9.74 15.52 17.58
CA THR A 206 9.30 16.78 16.98
C THR A 206 9.44 17.92 17.98
N ARG A 207 9.90 19.09 17.51
CA ARG A 207 10.35 20.30 18.24
C ARG A 207 9.44 20.83 19.38
N PHE A 208 8.23 20.30 19.58
CA PHE A 208 7.30 20.70 20.63
C PHE A 208 7.24 19.75 21.84
N ALA A 209 8.11 18.74 21.92
CA ALA A 209 8.19 17.86 23.10
C ALA A 209 8.84 18.50 24.34
N ARG A 210 9.32 19.76 24.24
CA ARG A 210 9.90 20.52 25.37
C ARG A 210 9.00 21.69 25.72
N GLN A 211 7.86 21.42 26.35
CA GLN A 211 7.21 22.34 27.30
C GLN A 211 5.98 21.65 27.90
N ARG A 212 6.21 20.71 28.82
CA ARG A 212 5.24 20.36 29.84
C ARG A 212 5.96 19.81 31.07
N SER A 213 6.42 20.71 31.92
CA SER A 213 6.61 20.46 33.34
C SER A 213 5.81 21.53 34.06
N GLU A 214 4.62 21.17 34.54
CA GLU A 214 4.37 20.91 35.96
C GLU A 214 2.88 20.58 36.20
N ALA A 215 2.68 19.51 36.97
CA ALA A 215 1.53 19.05 37.74
C ALA A 215 0.10 19.54 37.39
N PHE A 216 -0.78 18.61 36.98
CA PHE A 216 -2.15 18.46 37.52
C PHE A 216 -2.62 17.00 37.39
N PRO A 217 -3.34 16.45 38.39
CA PRO A 217 -3.71 15.03 38.42
C PRO A 217 -4.94 14.74 37.54
N ASN A 218 -4.97 13.52 37.01
CA ASN A 218 -6.10 12.77 36.45
C ASN A 218 -7.38 13.53 36.05
N ALA A 219 -7.70 13.48 34.76
CA ALA A 219 -9.08 13.54 34.28
C ALA A 219 -9.30 12.47 33.20
N SER A 220 -9.71 11.29 33.66
CA SER A 220 -10.57 10.41 32.88
C SER A 220 -11.88 11.14 32.60
N GLY A 221 -12.30 11.20 31.33
CA GLY A 221 -13.60 11.75 30.93
C GLY A 221 -13.53 13.13 30.28
N ALA A 222 -13.08 13.20 29.03
CA ALA A 222 -13.42 14.32 28.16
C ALA A 222 -14.74 14.00 27.45
N ALA A 223 -15.84 14.22 28.17
CA ALA A 223 -17.12 14.49 27.54
C ALA A 223 -16.97 15.72 26.62
N SER A 224 -17.57 15.64 25.43
CA SER A 224 -17.66 16.69 24.42
C SER A 224 -17.96 18.06 25.04
N ALA A 225 -16.94 18.90 25.20
CA ALA A 225 -17.12 20.25 25.70
C ALA A 225 -17.73 21.13 24.60
N GLY A 226 -18.92 21.67 24.91
CA GLY A 226 -19.47 22.92 24.37
C GLY A 226 -19.87 22.94 22.89
N HIS A 227 -21.06 22.45 22.54
CA HIS A 227 -21.74 22.88 21.32
C HIS A 227 -23.19 23.23 21.62
N SER A 228 -23.59 24.47 21.33
CA SER A 228 -25.00 24.90 21.41
C SER A 228 -25.85 24.04 20.47
N PRO A 229 -26.98 23.48 20.93
CA PRO A 229 -27.86 22.66 20.10
C PRO A 229 -28.56 23.56 19.07
N GLY A 230 -28.01 23.66 17.85
CA GLY A 230 -28.63 24.43 16.77
C GLY A 230 -27.71 24.91 15.65
N ALA A 231 -26.39 24.95 15.85
CA ALA A 231 -25.47 25.35 14.78
C ALA A 231 -25.32 24.21 13.73
N PRO A 232 -25.43 24.50 12.42
CA PRO A 232 -25.24 23.51 11.37
C PRO A 232 -23.80 22.98 11.42
N ARG A 233 -23.66 21.66 11.60
CA ARG A 233 -22.37 20.97 11.63
C ARG A 233 -21.94 20.60 10.23
N LEU A 234 -20.75 21.05 9.82
CA LEU A 234 -20.14 20.60 8.57
C LEU A 234 -19.62 19.19 8.75
N ARG A 235 -20.33 18.21 8.18
CA ARG A 235 -19.98 16.80 8.25
C ARG A 235 -20.27 16.07 6.95
N LEU A 236 -19.51 15.02 6.71
CA LEU A 236 -19.68 14.09 5.59
C LEU A 236 -19.61 12.66 6.11
N ARG A 237 -20.48 11.78 5.62
CA ARG A 237 -20.46 10.35 5.95
C ARG A 237 -20.03 9.54 4.74
N LEU A 238 -19.11 8.62 4.96
CA LEU A 238 -18.60 7.69 3.97
C LEU A 238 -18.92 6.26 4.42
N PHE A 239 -19.41 5.44 3.50
CA PHE A 239 -19.85 4.08 3.80
C PHE A 239 -19.09 3.10 2.92
N GLY A 240 -18.52 2.09 3.55
CA GLY A 240 -17.87 0.97 2.89
C GLY A 240 -18.44 -0.36 3.39
N LYS A 241 -18.01 -1.46 2.75
CA LYS A 241 -18.45 -2.81 3.11
C LYS A 241 -18.01 -3.22 4.52
N ALA A 242 -16.80 -2.85 4.92
CA ALA A 242 -16.19 -3.29 6.18
C ALA A 242 -16.20 -2.21 7.28
N ALA A 243 -16.43 -0.94 6.92
CA ALA A 243 -16.41 0.17 7.85
C ALA A 243 -17.18 1.38 7.31
N ALA A 244 -17.47 2.34 8.17
CA ALA A 244 -17.99 3.66 7.84
C ALA A 244 -17.19 4.75 8.56
N HIS A 245 -17.03 5.89 7.90
CA HIS A 245 -16.36 7.07 8.45
C HIS A 245 -17.33 8.25 8.52
N THR A 246 -17.38 8.96 9.64
CA THR A 246 -17.96 10.31 9.71
C THR A 246 -16.82 11.31 9.84
N LEU A 247 -16.70 12.20 8.86
CA LEU A 247 -15.79 13.34 8.87
C LEU A 247 -16.57 14.55 9.38
N GLU A 248 -16.07 15.24 10.40
CA GLU A 248 -16.73 16.42 10.97
C GLU A 248 -15.71 17.53 11.23
N VAL A 249 -16.04 18.76 10.83
CA VAL A 249 -15.23 19.93 11.19
C VAL A 249 -15.45 20.22 12.67
N THR A 250 -14.36 20.24 13.43
CA THR A 250 -14.37 20.44 14.89
C THR A 250 -13.33 21.47 15.28
N PRO A 251 -13.52 22.22 16.39
CA PRO A 251 -12.45 22.99 16.98
C PRO A 251 -11.28 22.07 17.38
N HIS A 252 -10.05 22.48 17.06
CA HIS A 252 -8.87 21.75 17.48
C HIS A 252 -8.66 21.90 18.99
N ARG A 253 -8.26 20.81 19.66
CA ARG A 253 -8.07 20.75 21.13
C ARG A 253 -7.09 21.77 21.73
N ARG A 254 -6.22 22.40 20.92
CA ARG A 254 -5.28 23.44 21.39
C ARG A 254 -5.91 24.83 21.55
N GLY A 255 -7.15 25.07 21.11
CA GLY A 255 -7.85 26.34 21.32
C GLY A 255 -7.51 27.45 20.32
N GLY A 256 -8.04 28.65 20.57
CA GLY A 256 -8.15 29.78 19.63
C GLY A 256 -6.88 30.58 19.31
N ASP A 257 -5.78 30.36 20.03
CA ASP A 257 -4.53 31.13 19.87
C ASP A 257 -3.59 30.53 18.81
N PHE A 258 -4.02 29.49 18.10
CA PHE A 258 -3.23 28.78 17.08
C PHE A 258 -3.83 28.93 15.68
N LEU A 259 -3.00 29.20 14.68
CA LEU A 259 -3.41 29.17 13.28
C LEU A 259 -3.88 27.74 12.93
N GLY A 260 -5.19 27.58 12.66
CA GLY A 260 -5.80 26.26 12.46
C GLY A 260 -6.75 25.85 13.59
N VAL A 261 -7.58 26.78 14.04
CA VAL A 261 -8.57 26.57 15.11
C VAL A 261 -9.60 25.48 14.75
N HIS A 262 -9.80 25.21 13.46
CA HIS A 262 -10.72 24.17 12.97
C HIS A 262 -9.98 23.10 12.17
N VAL A 263 -10.29 21.84 12.47
CA VAL A 263 -9.72 20.64 11.85
C VAL A 263 -10.81 19.61 11.59
N VAL A 264 -10.51 18.58 10.80
CA VAL A 264 -11.43 17.47 10.60
C VAL A 264 -11.16 16.37 11.63
N SER A 265 -12.22 15.97 12.33
CA SER A 265 -12.26 14.74 13.14
C SER A 265 -12.89 13.62 12.33
N ILE A 266 -12.38 12.40 12.53
CA ILE A 266 -12.80 11.19 11.83
C ILE A 266 -13.27 10.18 12.87
N ASP A 267 -14.54 9.86 12.82
CA ASP A 267 -15.17 8.78 13.57
C ASP A 267 -15.30 7.56 12.66
N SER A 268 -14.69 6.44 13.03
CA SER A 268 -14.62 5.23 12.20
C SER A 268 -15.27 4.06 12.91
N ALA A 269 -16.27 3.44 12.30
CA ALA A 269 -17.00 2.31 12.87
C ALA A 269 -16.89 1.07 11.98
N PRO A 270 -16.56 -0.12 12.52
CA PRO A 270 -16.59 -1.35 11.74
C PRO A 270 -18.01 -1.75 11.38
N ALA A 271 -18.17 -2.45 10.26
CA ALA A 271 -19.44 -3.06 9.88
C ALA A 271 -19.86 -4.14 10.89
N LEU A 272 -21.16 -4.25 11.13
CA LEU A 272 -21.71 -5.37 11.89
C LEU A 272 -21.64 -6.65 11.05
N GLY A 273 -21.36 -7.79 11.68
CA GLY A 273 -21.18 -9.08 11.01
C GLY A 273 -22.40 -9.55 10.19
N SER A 274 -23.59 -8.99 10.45
CA SER A 274 -24.83 -9.24 9.70
C SER A 274 -24.93 -8.48 8.37
N GLY A 275 -23.96 -7.63 8.03
CA GLY A 275 -23.96 -6.85 6.79
C GLY A 275 -24.91 -5.63 6.79
N VAL A 276 -25.65 -5.40 7.88
CA VAL A 276 -26.54 -4.24 8.05
C VAL A 276 -26.07 -3.41 9.24
N GLY A 277 -25.56 -2.20 8.95
CA GLY A 277 -25.17 -1.23 9.96
C GLY A 277 -23.71 -1.32 10.41
N TYR A 278 -23.34 -0.42 11.34
CA TYR A 278 -21.98 -0.22 11.83
C TYR A 278 -21.98 -0.05 13.35
N ALA A 279 -20.95 -0.60 14.00
CA ALA A 279 -20.77 -0.57 15.46
C ALA A 279 -20.24 0.79 15.94
N TRP A 280 -21.07 1.83 15.89
CA TRP A 280 -20.70 3.21 16.26
C TRP A 280 -20.32 3.38 17.74
N GLU A 281 -20.82 2.50 18.60
CA GLU A 281 -20.48 2.41 20.00
C GLU A 281 -19.02 1.95 20.23
N ARG A 282 -18.40 1.31 19.24
CA ARG A 282 -16.98 0.88 19.25
C ARG A 282 -16.12 1.70 18.30
N LYS A 283 -16.53 2.94 18.00
CA LYS A 283 -15.84 3.76 17.01
C LYS A 283 -14.43 4.16 17.44
N LEU A 284 -13.54 4.21 16.46
CA LEU A 284 -12.24 4.86 16.56
C LEU A 284 -12.39 6.35 16.22
N VAL A 285 -11.92 7.22 17.12
CA VAL A 285 -11.94 8.67 16.93
C VAL A 285 -10.52 9.20 16.75
N ILE A 286 -10.28 9.91 15.65
CA ILE A 286 -9.02 10.58 15.34
C ILE A 286 -9.32 12.02 14.93
N GLN A 287 -8.80 12.98 15.67
CA GLN A 287 -8.77 14.38 15.26
C GLN A 287 -7.44 14.68 14.59
N LEU A 288 -7.49 15.21 13.36
CA LEU A 288 -6.29 15.67 12.65
C LEU A 288 -5.71 16.92 13.32
N THR A 289 -4.40 17.07 13.20
CA THR A 289 -3.70 18.29 13.58
C THR A 289 -3.75 19.30 12.43
N PRO A 290 -3.66 20.61 12.70
CA PRO A 290 -3.64 21.61 11.64
C PRO A 290 -2.49 21.43 10.66
N GLU A 291 -1.36 20.89 11.11
CA GLU A 291 -0.18 20.62 10.30
C GLU A 291 -0.39 19.45 9.32
N GLU A 292 -1.34 18.55 9.61
CA GLU A 292 -1.70 17.42 8.75
C GLU A 292 -2.69 17.80 7.65
N MET A 293 -3.54 18.80 7.91
CA MET A 293 -4.61 19.24 7.00
C MET A 293 -4.09 19.57 5.57
N PRO A 294 -2.99 20.34 5.38
CA PRO A 294 -2.48 20.67 4.05
C PRO A 294 -2.09 19.43 3.23
N ALA A 295 -1.45 18.43 3.84
CA ALA A 295 -1.00 17.25 3.12
C ALA A 295 -2.16 16.31 2.76
N VAL A 296 -3.27 16.33 3.52
CA VAL A 296 -4.54 15.71 3.09
C VAL A 296 -5.07 16.42 1.86
N ILE A 297 -5.14 17.76 1.87
CA ILE A 297 -5.62 18.55 0.73
C ILE A 297 -4.73 18.31 -0.50
N ALA A 298 -3.41 18.26 -0.35
CA ALA A 298 -2.48 17.96 -1.44
C ALA A 298 -2.77 16.59 -2.08
N THR A 299 -3.05 15.58 -1.24
CA THR A 299 -3.44 14.24 -1.71
C THR A 299 -4.79 14.27 -2.42
N LEU A 300 -5.79 14.99 -1.88
CA LEU A 300 -7.11 15.17 -2.51
C LEU A 300 -7.01 15.92 -3.84
N MET A 301 -6.08 16.87 -3.97
CA MET A 301 -5.79 17.59 -5.22
C MET A 301 -4.97 16.76 -6.23
N GLY A 302 -4.39 15.64 -5.81
CA GLY A 302 -3.55 14.80 -6.66
C GLY A 302 -2.13 15.30 -6.84
N LEU A 303 -1.68 16.20 -5.96
CA LEU A 303 -0.29 16.65 -5.89
C LEU A 303 0.61 15.57 -5.27
N THR A 304 0.05 14.77 -4.35
CA THR A 304 0.72 13.62 -3.75
C THR A 304 -0.14 12.36 -3.93
N PRO A 305 0.48 11.17 -4.13
CA PRO A 305 -0.27 9.93 -4.34
C PRO A 305 -0.94 9.42 -3.05
N SER A 306 -0.36 9.74 -1.89
CA SER A 306 -0.85 9.32 -0.59
C SER A 306 -0.29 10.18 0.54
N VAL A 307 -0.92 10.09 1.70
CA VAL A 307 -0.42 10.61 2.97
C VAL A 307 -0.82 9.70 4.12
N ARG A 308 0.06 9.56 5.13
CA ARG A 308 -0.21 8.81 6.36
C ARG A 308 0.31 9.58 7.57
N PHE A 309 -0.54 9.72 8.58
CA PHE A 309 -0.17 10.30 9.87
C PHE A 309 -0.41 9.27 10.96
N GLY A 310 0.61 9.04 11.79
CA GLY A 310 0.55 8.11 12.91
C GLY A 310 0.72 8.84 14.24
N HIS A 311 0.82 8.08 15.33
CA HIS A 311 1.01 8.61 16.68
C HIS A 311 -0.17 9.42 17.24
N HIS A 312 -1.38 9.15 16.77
CA HIS A 312 -2.60 9.65 17.41
C HIS A 312 -2.99 8.74 18.59
N GLY A 313 -3.89 9.23 19.45
CA GLY A 313 -4.33 8.50 20.65
C GLY A 313 -3.38 8.68 21.84
N ALA A 314 -3.81 8.20 23.01
CA ALA A 314 -3.05 8.33 24.25
C ALA A 314 -1.78 7.46 24.26
N ASP A 315 -1.87 6.28 23.66
CA ASP A 315 -0.80 5.30 23.48
C ASP A 315 -0.03 5.47 22.16
N ARG A 316 -0.39 6.49 21.36
CA ARG A 316 0.25 6.81 20.08
C ARG A 316 0.17 5.67 19.04
N SER A 317 -0.86 4.83 19.13
CA SER A 317 -1.04 3.69 18.23
C SER A 317 -1.99 3.95 17.06
N LYS A 318 -2.70 5.09 17.08
CA LYS A 318 -3.71 5.42 16.08
C LYS A 318 -3.10 6.11 14.87
N PHE A 319 -3.67 5.85 13.71
CA PHE A 319 -3.23 6.43 12.45
C PHE A 319 -4.40 6.73 11.51
N VAL A 320 -4.15 7.66 10.59
CA VAL A 320 -4.99 7.98 9.45
C VAL A 320 -4.14 7.96 8.18
N GLU A 321 -4.73 7.51 7.10
CA GLU A 321 -4.09 7.43 5.79
C GLU A 321 -5.10 7.71 4.70
N LEU A 322 -4.70 8.52 3.72
CA LEU A 322 -5.46 8.77 2.51
C LEU A 322 -4.61 8.38 1.32
N ARG A 323 -5.15 7.56 0.42
CA ARG A 323 -4.46 7.13 -0.81
C ARG A 323 -5.33 7.35 -2.03
N ARG A 324 -4.70 7.79 -3.12
CA ARG A 324 -5.35 7.79 -4.44
C ARG A 324 -5.35 6.38 -5.03
N GLN A 325 -6.42 6.07 -5.75
CA GLN A 325 -6.63 4.84 -6.51
C GLN A 325 -7.12 5.20 -7.93
N GLU A 326 -7.07 4.25 -8.86
CA GLU A 326 -7.51 4.49 -10.25
C GLU A 326 -8.96 4.99 -10.34
N SER A 327 -9.84 4.53 -9.44
CA SER A 327 -11.28 4.85 -9.42
C SER A 327 -11.71 5.83 -8.31
N GLY A 328 -10.76 6.49 -7.63
CA GLY A 328 -11.06 7.44 -6.56
C GLY A 328 -9.99 7.51 -5.48
N LEU A 329 -10.41 7.42 -4.22
CA LEU A 329 -9.52 7.41 -3.07
C LEU A 329 -9.91 6.29 -2.12
N VAL A 330 -9.03 5.97 -1.18
CA VAL A 330 -9.39 5.20 0.02
C VAL A 330 -8.93 5.98 1.25
N LEU A 331 -9.84 6.14 2.21
CA LEU A 331 -9.56 6.70 3.52
C LEU A 331 -9.48 5.56 4.53
N VAL A 332 -8.32 5.43 5.17
CA VAL A 332 -8.03 4.39 6.15
C VAL A 332 -7.77 5.04 7.50
N THR A 333 -8.41 4.54 8.54
CA THR A 333 -8.03 4.81 9.93
C THR A 333 -7.66 3.51 10.59
N GLY A 334 -6.88 3.55 11.66
CA GLY A 334 -6.55 2.34 12.40
C GLY A 334 -5.94 2.60 13.75
N GLU A 335 -5.83 1.53 14.51
CA GLU A 335 -5.28 1.49 15.87
C GLU A 335 -4.56 0.14 16.02
N HIS A 336 -3.26 0.19 16.33
CA HIS A 336 -2.40 -1.01 16.33
C HIS A 336 -2.49 -1.78 14.99
N ALA A 337 -2.97 -3.02 15.04
CA ALA A 337 -3.16 -3.89 13.87
C ALA A 337 -4.55 -3.75 13.22
N LEU A 338 -5.49 -3.05 13.85
CA LEU A 338 -6.84 -2.85 13.33
C LEU A 338 -6.85 -1.73 12.29
N SER A 339 -7.60 -1.92 11.21
CA SER A 339 -7.78 -0.91 10.18
C SER A 339 -9.22 -0.87 9.66
N TYR A 340 -9.69 0.34 9.36
CA TYR A 340 -11.00 0.66 8.82
C TYR A 340 -10.80 1.41 7.51
N ALA A 341 -10.89 0.68 6.39
CA ALA A 341 -10.75 1.24 5.06
C ALA A 341 -12.12 1.52 4.43
N VAL A 342 -12.33 2.75 3.96
CA VAL A 342 -13.55 3.16 3.27
C VAL A 342 -13.18 3.74 1.90
N PRO A 343 -13.66 3.16 0.79
CA PRO A 343 -13.45 3.72 -0.54
C PRO A 343 -14.25 5.02 -0.67
N VAL A 344 -13.66 5.99 -1.36
CA VAL A 344 -14.25 7.30 -1.66
C VAL A 344 -14.29 7.44 -3.19
N PRO A 345 -15.46 7.26 -3.81
CA PRO A 345 -15.60 7.43 -5.25
C PRO A 345 -15.17 8.83 -5.70
N ALA A 346 -14.71 8.96 -6.94
CA ALA A 346 -14.28 10.24 -7.50
C ALA A 346 -15.33 11.36 -7.35
N GLY A 347 -16.61 11.05 -7.52
CA GLY A 347 -17.72 12.00 -7.32
C GLY A 347 -17.91 12.44 -5.86
N THR A 348 -17.46 11.64 -4.89
CA THR A 348 -17.50 11.99 -3.46
C THR A 348 -16.26 12.74 -3.01
N ALA A 349 -15.12 12.53 -3.69
CA ALA A 349 -13.83 13.12 -3.35
C ALA A 349 -13.87 14.67 -3.35
N CYS A 350 -14.66 15.30 -4.22
CA CYS A 350 -14.81 16.75 -4.25
C CYS A 350 -15.44 17.30 -2.96
N TYR A 351 -16.40 16.60 -2.35
CA TYR A 351 -17.01 16.98 -1.08
C TYR A 351 -16.06 16.78 0.10
N VAL A 352 -15.20 15.75 0.04
CA VAL A 352 -14.12 15.58 1.03
C VAL A 352 -13.15 16.75 0.93
N LEU A 353 -12.73 17.13 -0.29
CA LEU A 353 -11.86 18.30 -0.51
C LEU A 353 -12.48 19.60 0.01
N ASP A 354 -13.75 19.85 -0.32
CA ASP A 354 -14.48 21.02 0.14
C ASP A 354 -14.56 21.08 1.68
N LEU A 355 -14.84 19.95 2.35
CA LEU A 355 -14.87 19.87 3.81
C LEU A 355 -13.54 20.28 4.45
N PHE A 356 -12.42 19.76 3.94
CA PHE A 356 -11.08 20.07 4.45
C PHE A 356 -10.69 21.53 4.19
N CYS A 357 -11.00 22.05 2.99
CA CYS A 357 -10.71 23.43 2.65
C CYS A 357 -11.52 24.41 3.51
N ARG A 358 -12.81 24.11 3.76
CA ARG A 358 -13.66 24.92 4.64
C ARG A 358 -13.14 24.91 6.08
N ALA A 359 -12.69 23.78 6.59
CA ALA A 359 -12.07 23.71 7.92
C ALA A 359 -10.88 24.68 8.04
N MET A 360 -9.97 24.69 7.05
CA MET A 360 -8.81 25.59 7.06
C MET A 360 -9.15 27.05 6.78
N ALA A 361 -10.22 27.32 6.03
CA ALA A 361 -10.71 28.67 5.75
C ALA A 361 -11.32 29.33 7.00
N MET A 362 -12.01 28.55 7.84
CA MET A 362 -12.62 29.05 9.09
C MET A 362 -11.59 29.61 10.09
N ALA A 363 -10.33 29.19 10.01
CA ALA A 363 -9.30 29.60 10.96
C ALA A 363 -8.81 31.06 10.80
N ALA A 364 -9.18 31.76 9.73
CA ALA A 364 -8.75 33.14 9.49
C ALA A 364 -9.87 33.97 8.85
N PRO A 365 -10.26 35.13 9.43
CA PRO A 365 -11.23 36.02 8.82
C PRO A 365 -10.84 36.39 7.39
N GLY A 366 -11.78 36.24 6.45
CA GLY A 366 -11.59 36.60 5.04
C GLY A 366 -10.83 35.57 4.19
N ARG A 367 -10.31 34.47 4.76
CA ARG A 367 -9.68 33.41 3.97
C ARG A 367 -10.74 32.61 3.21
N SER A 368 -10.58 32.53 1.90
CA SER A 368 -11.44 31.73 1.02
C SER A 368 -10.91 30.30 0.84
N VAL A 369 -11.76 29.40 0.35
CA VAL A 369 -11.34 28.06 -0.11
C VAL A 369 -10.29 28.16 -1.21
N ALA A 370 -10.41 29.15 -2.10
CA ALA A 370 -9.44 29.38 -3.17
C ALA A 370 -8.05 29.72 -2.61
N ASP A 371 -7.97 30.54 -1.57
CA ASP A 371 -6.70 30.86 -0.91
C ASP A 371 -6.05 29.62 -0.29
N VAL A 372 -6.85 28.76 0.35
CA VAL A 372 -6.36 27.49 0.91
C VAL A 372 -5.77 26.59 -0.19
N LEU A 373 -6.50 26.39 -1.30
CA LEU A 373 -6.03 25.59 -2.42
C LEU A 373 -4.74 26.15 -3.02
N MET A 374 -4.63 27.47 -3.17
CA MET A 374 -3.43 28.13 -3.67
C MET A 374 -2.22 27.97 -2.74
N LEU A 375 -2.43 28.10 -1.42
CA LEU A 375 -1.37 27.88 -0.43
C LEU A 375 -0.87 26.43 -0.47
N VAL A 376 -1.78 25.46 -0.49
CA VAL A 376 -1.42 24.03 -0.55
C VAL A 376 -0.69 23.70 -1.85
N LYS A 377 -1.19 24.18 -2.99
CA LYS A 377 -0.53 23.99 -4.29
C LYS A 377 0.88 24.56 -4.30
N SER A 378 1.08 25.74 -3.71
CA SER A 378 2.39 26.38 -3.65
C SER A 378 3.37 25.64 -2.73
N ALA A 379 2.88 25.02 -1.65
CA ALA A 379 3.71 24.27 -0.71
C ALA A 379 4.10 22.86 -1.19
N HIS A 380 3.30 22.25 -2.08
CA HIS A 380 3.46 20.86 -2.51
C HIS A 380 3.70 20.66 -4.01
N GLY A 381 3.70 21.73 -4.80
CA GLY A 381 3.74 21.67 -6.27
C GLY A 381 5.13 21.76 -6.92
N PHE A 382 6.19 21.32 -6.23
CA PHE A 382 7.56 21.29 -6.77
C PHE A 382 7.98 19.89 -7.22
#